data_AF-A0A2N9IPI4-F1
#
_entry.id   AF-A0A2N9IPI4-F1
#
_cell.length_a   1.000
_cell.length_b   1.000
_cell.length_c   1.000
_cell.angle_alpha   90.00
_cell.angle_beta   90.00
_cell.angle_gamma   90.00
#
_symmetry.space_group_name_H-M   'P 1'
#
loop_
_entity.id
_entity.type
_entity.pdbx_description
1 polymer ?
#
loop_
_entity_poly.entity_id
_entity_poly.type
_entity_poly.pdbx_seq_one_letter_code
_entity_poly.pdbx_strand_id
1 'polypeptide(L)'
;MVEQAKKYQEYMKQIPVPPTRGSGSDVVFITWEGLAKSMKELYGQPLHYLTHVLVKQWDQSRIGTEDEDTPMDNIINPFKAEATIWDVEEVHRRCTSHVHLASLWLCDPGYHAFVDEVIPPS
;
A
#
# COMPACT_ATOMS: atom_id res chain seq x y z
N MET A 1 7.64 -19.74 5.66
CA MET A 1 7.31 -18.30 5.83
C MET A 1 8.50 -17.39 5.61
N VAL A 2 9.60 -17.51 6.39
CA VAL A 2 10.76 -16.60 6.30
C VAL A 2 11.37 -16.54 4.90
N GLU A 3 11.58 -17.68 4.23
CA GLU A 3 12.10 -17.70 2.85
C GLU A 3 11.16 -17.05 1.83
N GLN A 4 9.85 -17.23 1.98
CA GLN A 4 8.86 -16.58 1.10
C GLN A 4 8.86 -15.07 1.32
N ALA A 5 8.89 -14.62 2.58
CA ALA A 5 8.99 -13.21 2.93
C ALA A 5 10.30 -12.58 2.42
N LYS A 6 11.40 -13.34 2.42
CA LYS A 6 12.67 -12.91 1.85
C LYS A 6 12.57 -12.69 0.35
N LYS A 7 12.05 -13.67 -0.40
CA LYS A 7 11.82 -13.55 -1.85
C LYS A 7 10.92 -12.36 -2.19
N TYR A 8 9.83 -12.19 -1.43
CA TYR A 8 8.92 -11.06 -1.58
C TYR A 8 9.63 -9.72 -1.37
N GLN A 9 10.35 -9.56 -0.26
CA GLN A 9 11.05 -8.31 0.06
C GLN A 9 12.14 -8.00 -0.97
N GLU A 10 12.91 -9.01 -1.38
CA GLU A 10 13.95 -8.87 -2.40
C GLU A 10 13.37 -8.44 -3.75
N TYR A 11 12.20 -8.96 -4.13
CA TYR A 11 11.48 -8.54 -5.34
C TYR A 11 10.97 -7.10 -5.21
N MET A 12 10.23 -6.78 -4.16
CA MET A 12 9.64 -5.44 -3.96
C MET A 12 10.71 -4.34 -3.93
N LYS A 13 11.91 -4.63 -3.41
CA LYS A 13 13.05 -3.71 -3.38
C LYS A 13 13.60 -3.36 -4.77
N GLN A 14 13.37 -4.21 -5.78
CA GLN A 14 13.83 -3.97 -7.16
C GLN A 14 12.90 -3.03 -7.94
N ILE A 15 11.68 -2.81 -7.46
CA ILE A 15 10.69 -1.98 -8.15
C ILE A 15 10.94 -0.51 -7.78
N PRO A 16 11.33 0.37 -8.73
CA PRO A 16 11.56 1.78 -8.44
C PRO A 16 10.23 2.51 -8.22
N VAL A 17 10.21 3.47 -7.29
CA VAL A 17 9.09 4.41 -7.17
C VAL A 17 9.07 5.30 -8.43
N PRO A 18 7.88 5.60 -9.00
CA PRO A 18 7.78 6.44 -10.19
C PRO A 18 8.43 7.83 -10.01
N PRO A 19 9.25 8.30 -10.97
CA PRO A 19 9.96 9.58 -10.87
C PRO A 19 9.04 10.78 -11.07
N THR A 20 7.95 10.61 -11.81
CA THR A 20 6.90 11.61 -12.02
C THR A 20 5.67 11.22 -11.20
N ARG A 21 5.36 12.03 -10.19
CA ARG A 21 4.18 11.90 -9.32
C ARG A 21 3.13 12.95 -9.69
N GLY A 22 1.88 12.72 -9.34
CA GLY A 22 0.80 13.68 -9.55
C GLY A 22 0.12 13.60 -10.91
N SER A 23 0.31 12.48 -11.64
CA SER A 23 -0.53 12.13 -12.77
C SER A 23 -1.97 11.82 -12.35
N GLY A 24 -2.23 11.64 -11.05
CA GLY A 24 -3.54 11.38 -10.47
C GLY A 24 -4.29 12.61 -9.99
N SER A 25 -4.00 13.84 -10.47
CA SER A 25 -4.66 15.06 -9.98
C SER A 25 -6.18 15.08 -10.14
N ASP A 26 -6.71 14.25 -11.04
CA ASP A 26 -8.14 14.09 -11.30
C ASP A 26 -8.74 12.82 -10.66
N VAL A 27 -7.96 12.09 -9.85
CA VAL A 27 -8.42 10.90 -9.14
C VAL A 27 -9.30 11.35 -7.96
N VAL A 28 -10.61 11.23 -8.17
CA VAL A 28 -11.60 11.23 -7.10
C VAL A 28 -11.37 9.98 -6.26
N PHE A 29 -11.13 10.13 -4.96
CA PHE A 29 -10.91 8.99 -4.06
C PHE A 29 -11.66 9.18 -2.74
N ILE A 30 -12.45 8.16 -2.40
CA ILE A 30 -13.29 8.17 -1.20
C ILE A 30 -12.51 7.63 0.00
N THR A 31 -11.62 6.65 -0.24
CA THR A 31 -10.86 5.92 0.79
C THR A 31 -9.39 5.76 0.40
N TRP A 32 -8.50 5.58 1.38
CA TRP A 32 -7.08 5.33 1.14
C TRP A 32 -6.85 4.01 0.40
N GLU A 33 -7.60 2.96 0.73
CA GLU A 33 -7.59 1.69 -0.02
C GLU A 33 -8.01 1.91 -1.49
N GLY A 34 -9.00 2.78 -1.74
CA GLY A 34 -9.42 3.17 -3.08
C GLY A 34 -8.31 3.87 -3.86
N LEU A 35 -7.63 4.84 -3.23
CA LEU A 35 -6.49 5.51 -3.84
C LEU A 35 -5.34 4.55 -4.14
N ALA A 36 -4.98 3.67 -3.21
CA ALA A 36 -3.94 2.66 -3.40
C ALA A 36 -4.24 1.73 -4.59
N LYS A 37 -5.52 1.33 -4.76
CA LYS A 37 -5.96 0.56 -5.91
C LYS A 37 -5.82 1.35 -7.22
N SER A 38 -6.28 2.60 -7.26
CA SER A 38 -6.14 3.46 -8.43
C SER A 38 -4.67 3.72 -8.79
N MET A 39 -3.79 3.88 -7.81
CA MET A 39 -2.35 4.02 -8.03
C MET A 39 -1.74 2.76 -8.65
N LYS A 40 -2.11 1.57 -8.17
CA LYS A 40 -1.66 0.30 -8.76
C LYS A 40 -2.05 0.20 -10.24
N GLU A 41 -3.30 0.55 -10.58
CA GLU A 41 -3.80 0.54 -11.96
C GLU A 41 -3.12 1.59 -12.84
N LEU A 42 -2.96 2.82 -12.33
CA LEU A 42 -2.36 3.95 -13.06
C LEU A 42 -0.88 3.74 -13.36
N TYR A 43 -0.11 3.26 -12.37
CA TYR A 43 1.34 3.13 -12.47
C TYR A 43 1.79 1.73 -12.91
N GLY A 44 0.89 0.76 -12.95
CA GLY A 44 1.19 -0.62 -13.34
C GLY A 44 2.19 -1.32 -12.41
N GLN A 45 2.27 -0.88 -11.14
CA GLN A 45 3.18 -1.44 -10.15
C GLN A 45 2.41 -1.93 -8.91
N PRO A 46 2.82 -3.06 -8.31
CA PRO A 46 2.26 -3.48 -7.04
C PRO A 46 2.70 -2.52 -5.92
N LEU A 47 1.87 -2.43 -4.88
CA LEU A 47 2.23 -1.80 -3.61
C LEU A 47 2.64 -2.87 -2.60
N HIS A 48 3.43 -2.47 -1.63
CA HIS A 48 3.93 -3.35 -0.60
C HIS A 48 2.80 -3.80 0.34
N TYR A 49 2.92 -5.02 0.90
CA TYR A 49 1.98 -5.59 1.86
C TYR A 49 1.70 -4.62 3.02
N LEU A 50 2.77 -4.05 3.60
CA LEU A 50 2.64 -3.07 4.69
C LEU A 50 1.93 -1.78 4.25
N THR A 51 2.05 -1.39 2.98
CA THR A 51 1.32 -0.22 2.45
C THR A 51 -0.17 -0.52 2.40
N HIS A 52 -0.56 -1.71 1.92
CA HIS A 52 -1.95 -2.17 1.97
C HIS A 52 -2.51 -2.25 3.40
N VAL A 53 -1.72 -2.78 4.35
CA VAL A 53 -2.11 -2.81 5.77
C VAL A 53 -2.30 -1.39 6.31
N LEU A 54 -1.40 -0.47 6.00
CA LEU A 54 -1.46 0.89 6.52
C LEU A 54 -2.65 1.68 5.98
N VAL A 55 -2.92 1.63 4.67
CA VAL A 55 -4.06 2.36 4.09
C VAL A 55 -5.39 1.85 4.63
N LYS A 56 -5.50 0.54 4.87
CA LYS A 56 -6.66 -0.06 5.53
C LYS A 56 -6.81 0.42 6.97
N GLN A 57 -5.70 0.52 7.72
CA GLN A 57 -5.72 1.07 9.07
C GLN A 57 -6.15 2.54 9.09
N TRP A 58 -5.72 3.34 8.13
CA TRP A 58 -6.18 4.73 7.99
C TRP A 58 -7.68 4.82 7.72
N ASP A 59 -8.21 4.00 6.81
CA ASP A 59 -9.66 3.96 6.56
C ASP A 59 -10.45 3.51 7.80
N GLN A 60 -10.00 2.44 8.47
CA GLN A 60 -10.63 1.95 9.70
C GLN A 60 -10.58 2.95 10.86
N SER A 61 -9.54 3.78 10.93
CA SER A 61 -9.37 4.78 12.00
C SER A 61 -10.42 5.90 11.98
N ARG A 62 -11.20 6.00 10.90
CA ARG A 62 -12.23 7.02 10.71
C ARG A 62 -13.60 6.61 11.26
N ILE A 63 -13.78 5.31 11.53
CA ILE A 63 -15.06 4.76 11.99
C ILE A 63 -15.43 5.36 13.35
N GLY A 64 -16.64 5.87 13.48
CA GLY A 64 -17.18 6.51 14.67
C GLY A 64 -16.85 8.00 14.80
N THR A 65 -16.28 8.63 13.77
CA THR A 65 -15.99 10.07 13.75
C THR A 65 -17.08 10.85 13.01
N GLU A 66 -17.18 12.17 13.26
CA GLU A 66 -18.12 13.05 12.53
C GLU A 66 -17.86 13.06 11.01
N ASP A 67 -16.61 12.83 10.62
CA ASP A 67 -16.16 12.80 9.23
C ASP A 67 -16.08 11.38 8.64
N GLU A 68 -16.70 10.36 9.26
CA GLU A 68 -16.62 8.97 8.78
C GLU A 68 -17.04 8.84 7.31
N ASP A 69 -18.15 9.47 6.94
CA ASP A 69 -18.74 9.41 5.59
C ASP A 69 -18.18 10.48 4.63
N THR A 70 -17.34 11.39 5.10
CA THR A 70 -16.76 12.45 4.25
C THR A 70 -15.80 11.82 3.24
N PRO A 71 -15.91 12.07 1.92
CA PRO A 71 -14.92 11.59 0.96
C PRO A 71 -13.50 12.07 1.30
N MET A 72 -12.49 11.19 1.21
CA MET A 72 -11.13 11.52 1.65
C MET A 72 -10.50 12.64 0.80
N ASP A 73 -10.83 12.74 -0.48
CA ASP A 73 -10.42 13.84 -1.36
C ASP A 73 -10.96 15.22 -0.94
N ASN A 74 -12.04 15.27 -0.16
CA ASN A 74 -12.53 16.52 0.45
C ASN A 74 -11.71 16.93 1.69
N ILE A 75 -11.00 15.99 2.32
CA ILE A 75 -10.19 16.23 3.53
C ILE A 75 -8.74 16.48 3.14
N ILE A 76 -8.19 15.65 2.24
CA ILE A 76 -6.79 15.66 1.84
C ILE A 76 -6.71 15.81 0.33
N ASN A 77 -5.96 16.83 -0.09
CA ASN A 77 -5.69 17.05 -1.51
C ASN A 77 -5.09 15.77 -2.17
N PRO A 78 -5.65 15.29 -3.31
CA PRO A 78 -5.23 14.06 -3.95
C PRO A 78 -3.73 13.97 -4.26
N PHE A 79 -3.10 15.07 -4.67
CA PHE A 79 -1.66 15.10 -4.93
C PHE A 79 -0.83 14.84 -3.67
N LYS A 80 -1.27 15.37 -2.52
CA LYS A 80 -0.63 15.11 -1.22
C LYS A 80 -0.86 13.68 -0.76
N ALA A 81 -2.06 13.15 -0.95
CA ALA A 81 -2.39 11.77 -0.59
C ALA A 81 -1.55 10.77 -1.41
N GLU A 82 -1.46 10.97 -2.73
CA GLU A 82 -0.63 10.15 -3.62
C GLU A 82 0.85 10.22 -3.23
N ALA A 83 1.38 11.43 -2.98
CA ALA A 83 2.77 11.60 -2.54
C ALA A 83 3.03 10.89 -1.21
N THR A 84 2.08 10.95 -0.27
CA THR A 84 2.18 10.28 1.04
C THR A 84 2.29 8.76 0.87
N ILE A 85 1.44 8.16 0.04
CA ILE A 85 1.52 6.71 -0.24
C ILE A 85 2.89 6.37 -0.87
N TRP A 86 3.38 7.17 -1.82
CA TRP A 86 4.68 6.88 -2.44
C TRP A 86 5.86 6.99 -1.47
N ASP A 87 5.84 7.96 -0.57
CA ASP A 87 6.91 8.12 0.43
C ASP A 87 6.90 6.96 1.44
N VAL A 88 5.71 6.52 1.87
CA VAL A 88 5.56 5.32 2.70
C VAL A 88 5.99 4.05 1.96
N GLU A 89 5.57 3.90 0.70
CA GLU A 89 5.92 2.75 -0.14
C GLU A 89 7.43 2.64 -0.31
N GLU A 90 8.14 3.76 -0.48
CA GLU A 90 9.60 3.76 -0.56
C GLU A 90 10.24 3.21 0.72
N VAL A 91 9.77 3.66 1.89
CA VAL A 91 10.22 3.15 3.18
C VAL A 91 9.96 1.64 3.26
N HIS A 92 8.76 1.19 2.91
CA HIS A 92 8.41 -0.23 2.97
C HIS A 92 9.25 -1.09 2.01
N ARG A 93 9.48 -0.66 0.78
CA ARG A 93 10.32 -1.38 -0.20
C ARG A 93 11.78 -1.46 0.25
N ARG A 94 12.33 -0.42 0.89
CA ARG A 94 13.76 -0.32 1.19
C ARG A 94 14.15 -0.82 2.57
N CYS A 95 13.29 -0.63 3.56
CA CYS A 95 13.65 -0.74 4.98
C CYS A 95 13.02 -1.93 5.70
N THR A 96 12.03 -2.61 5.09
CA THR A 96 11.33 -3.71 5.76
C THR A 96 12.21 -4.95 5.90
N SER A 97 12.27 -5.51 7.11
CA SER A 97 12.91 -6.79 7.37
C SER A 97 11.98 -7.95 6.98
N HIS A 98 12.50 -8.91 6.21
CA HIS A 98 11.76 -10.11 5.84
C HIS A 98 11.41 -10.99 7.05
N VAL A 99 12.18 -10.93 8.15
CA VAL A 99 11.85 -11.63 9.40
C VAL A 99 10.61 -11.00 10.04
N HIS A 100 10.54 -9.66 10.05
CA HIS A 100 9.37 -8.94 10.54
C HIS A 100 8.12 -9.25 9.71
N LEU A 101 8.24 -9.27 8.37
CA LEU A 101 7.15 -9.66 7.48
C LEU A 101 6.65 -11.08 7.75
N ALA A 102 7.56 -12.04 7.91
CA ALA A 102 7.17 -13.41 8.21
C ALA A 102 6.39 -13.51 9.53
N SER A 103 6.77 -12.74 10.56
CA SER A 103 6.01 -12.67 11.81
C SER A 103 4.61 -12.08 11.63
N LEU A 104 4.47 -11.04 10.80
CA LEU A 104 3.16 -10.46 10.51
C LEU A 104 2.26 -11.42 9.74
N TRP A 105 2.79 -12.09 8.71
CA TRP A 105 2.01 -13.03 7.89
C TRP A 105 1.51 -14.24 8.69
N LEU A 106 2.26 -14.69 9.70
CA LEU A 106 1.78 -15.73 10.62
C LEU A 106 0.54 -15.31 11.42
N CYS A 107 0.35 -14.00 11.63
CA CYS A 107 -0.78 -13.44 12.36
C CYS A 107 -1.91 -12.92 11.45
N ASP A 108 -1.71 -12.92 10.13
CA ASP A 108 -2.66 -12.38 9.15
C ASP A 108 -3.08 -13.46 8.16
N PRO A 109 -4.23 -14.14 8.37
CA PRO A 109 -4.74 -15.17 7.45
C PRO A 109 -4.98 -14.65 6.02
N GLY A 110 -5.14 -13.33 5.83
CA GLY A 110 -5.42 -12.70 4.55
C GLY A 110 -4.19 -12.26 3.77
N TYR A 111 -2.97 -12.46 4.28
CA TYR A 111 -1.75 -11.89 3.70
C TYR A 111 -1.52 -12.29 2.24
N HIS A 112 -1.95 -13.50 1.86
CA HIS A 112 -1.85 -14.04 0.50
C HIS A 112 -2.49 -13.16 -0.57
N ALA A 113 -3.57 -12.44 -0.24
CA ALA A 113 -4.26 -11.57 -1.17
C ALA A 113 -3.36 -10.47 -1.78
N PHE A 114 -2.29 -10.09 -1.06
CA PHE A 114 -1.35 -9.06 -1.51
C PHE A 114 -0.01 -9.65 -1.99
N VAL A 115 0.39 -10.82 -1.47
CA VAL A 115 1.70 -11.42 -1.75
C VAL A 115 1.68 -12.24 -3.03
N ASP A 116 0.59 -12.95 -3.31
CA ASP A 116 0.51 -13.88 -4.44
C ASP A 116 0.48 -13.14 -5.79
N GLU A 117 0.09 -11.85 -5.79
CA GLU A 117 0.18 -10.98 -6.96
C GLU A 117 1.63 -10.61 -7.35
N VAL A 118 2.55 -10.72 -6.40
CA VAL A 118 3.95 -10.28 -6.54
C VAL A 118 4.87 -11.47 -6.75
N ILE A 119 4.68 -12.53 -5.96
CA ILE A 119 5.39 -13.80 -6.10
C ILE A 119 4.38 -14.93 -6.25
N PRO A 120 4.37 -15.67 -7.37
CA PRO A 120 3.44 -16.78 -7.52
C PRO A 120 3.63 -17.81 -6.39
N PRO A 121 2.53 -18.43 -5.90
CA PRO A 121 2.64 -19.54 -4.97
C PRO A 121 3.45 -20.68 -5.61
N SER A 122 4.30 -21.32 -4.82
CA SER A 122 5.14 -22.45 -5.24
C SER A 122 4.35 -23.75 -5.30
#